data_AF-A0A291Q0D8-F1
#
_entry.id   AF-A0A291Q0D8-F1
#
_cell.length_a   1.000
_cell.length_b   1.000
_cell.length_c   1.000
_cell.angle_alpha   90.00
_cell.angle_beta   90.00
_cell.angle_gamma   90.00
#
_symmetry.space_group_name_H-M   'P 1'
#
loop_
_entity.id
_entity.type
_entity.pdbx_description
1 polymer ?
#
loop_
_entity_poly.entity_id
_entity_poly.type
_entity_poly.pdbx_seq_one_letter_code
_entity_poly.pdbx_strand_id
1 'polypeptide(L)'
;MTSPKNAPLEARTADRASAVLLDQLADKLGGRARGTVVFGEPVVSQDVTVIPVARIGFGFGGNTGQEAGDDGATGVLGGGGEARPLGFIEIRAGRTTYKPIRDPWVNTLAPLTGGLLAGAAIARYLARRARR
;
A
#
# COMPACT_ATOMS: atom_id res chain seq x y z
N MET A 1 -48.84 17.83 31.66
CA MET A 1 -48.47 17.64 30.24
C MET A 1 -47.02 18.06 30.06
N THR A 2 -46.07 17.15 30.28
CA THR A 2 -44.64 17.39 30.05
C THR A 2 -44.27 16.83 28.68
N SER A 3 -44.39 17.67 27.64
CA SER A 3 -43.94 17.29 26.29
C SER A 3 -42.41 17.25 26.23
N PRO A 4 -41.79 16.17 25.69
CA PRO A 4 -40.34 16.08 25.58
C PRO A 4 -39.86 16.92 24.40
N LYS A 5 -39.44 18.17 24.65
CA LYS A 5 -38.96 19.13 23.64
C LYS A 5 -37.47 18.98 23.29
N ASN A 6 -36.87 17.81 23.53
CA ASN A 6 -35.40 17.62 23.41
C ASN A 6 -34.99 16.48 22.47
N ALA A 7 -35.94 15.70 21.94
CA ALA A 7 -35.67 14.54 21.08
C ALA A 7 -34.74 14.80 19.86
N PRO A 8 -34.74 15.98 19.19
CA PRO A 8 -33.88 16.17 18.02
C PRO A 8 -32.43 16.59 18.35
N LEU A 9 -32.13 17.01 19.58
CA LEU A 9 -30.78 17.44 19.98
C LEU A 9 -29.91 16.27 20.46
N GLU A 10 -30.51 15.35 21.22
CA GLU A 10 -29.86 14.13 21.70
C GLU A 10 -29.37 13.25 20.53
N ALA A 11 -30.21 13.06 19.52
CA ALA A 11 -29.87 12.28 18.33
C ALA A 11 -28.68 12.88 17.54
N ARG A 12 -28.63 14.20 17.40
CA ARG A 12 -27.51 14.89 16.72
C ARG A 12 -26.21 14.85 17.51
N THR A 13 -26.31 14.79 18.83
CA THR A 13 -25.16 14.72 19.73
C THR A 13 -24.57 13.31 19.75
N ALA A 14 -25.43 12.29 19.73
CA ALA A 14 -25.03 10.89 19.60
C ALA A 14 -24.33 10.59 18.26
N ASP A 15 -24.83 11.13 17.14
CA ASP A 15 -24.19 10.97 15.82
C ASP A 15 -22.79 11.60 15.78
N ARG A 16 -22.63 12.80 16.32
CA ARG A 16 -21.32 13.46 16.39
C ARG A 16 -20.36 12.75 17.33
N ALA A 17 -20.84 12.28 18.48
CA ALA A 17 -20.04 11.49 19.40
C ALA A 17 -19.56 10.18 18.74
N SER A 18 -20.45 9.51 18.02
CA SER A 18 -20.12 8.30 17.26
C SER A 18 -19.09 8.59 16.17
N ALA A 19 -19.26 9.67 15.40
CA ALA A 19 -18.30 10.08 14.37
C ALA A 19 -16.90 10.36 14.93
N VAL A 20 -16.80 11.06 16.07
CA VAL A 20 -15.52 11.32 16.74
C VAL A 20 -14.87 10.04 17.25
N LEU A 21 -15.65 9.09 17.76
CA LEU A 21 -15.14 7.78 18.18
C LEU A 21 -14.65 6.94 17.00
N LEU A 22 -15.35 6.98 15.87
CA LEU A 22 -14.93 6.34 14.63
C LEU A 22 -13.64 6.96 14.09
N ASP A 23 -13.51 8.29 14.07
CA ASP A 23 -12.29 8.99 13.66
C ASP A 23 -11.11 8.63 14.58
N GLN A 24 -11.32 8.63 15.90
CA GLN A 24 -10.28 8.24 16.85
C GLN A 24 -9.88 6.76 16.72
N LEU A 25 -10.82 5.89 16.37
CA LEU A 25 -10.54 4.48 16.10
C LEU A 25 -9.77 4.32 14.78
N ALA A 26 -10.17 5.04 13.74
CA ALA A 26 -9.49 5.07 12.45
C ALA A 26 -8.06 5.60 12.56
N ASP A 27 -7.82 6.66 13.34
CA ASP A 27 -6.46 7.18 13.58
C ASP A 27 -5.60 6.19 14.37
N LYS A 28 -6.17 5.55 15.40
CA LYS A 28 -5.45 4.57 16.23
C LYS A 28 -5.15 3.25 15.50
N LEU A 29 -5.98 2.87 14.53
CA LEU A 29 -5.81 1.69 13.68
C LEU A 29 -4.92 2.01 12.47
N GLY A 30 -5.15 3.13 11.78
CA GLY A 30 -4.37 3.58 10.64
C GLY A 30 -2.90 3.82 10.97
N GLY A 31 -2.60 4.27 12.19
CA GLY A 31 -1.22 4.45 12.67
C GLY A 31 -0.45 3.14 12.93
N ARG A 32 -1.11 1.99 13.06
CA ARG A 32 -0.48 0.70 13.40
C ARG A 32 -0.08 -0.14 12.18
N ALA A 33 -0.42 0.26 10.96
CA ALA A 33 -0.17 -0.51 9.74
C ALA A 33 1.27 -0.38 9.18
N ARG A 34 2.28 -0.05 10.00
CA ARG A 34 3.68 -0.07 9.55
C ARG A 34 4.15 -1.51 9.49
N GLY A 35 4.08 -2.12 8.31
CA GLY A 35 4.56 -3.49 8.09
C GLY A 35 6.04 -3.65 8.47
N THR A 36 6.36 -4.78 9.11
CA THR A 36 7.72 -5.15 9.55
C THR A 36 8.44 -5.88 8.43
N VAL A 37 9.72 -5.57 8.21
CA VAL A 37 10.56 -6.32 7.26
C VAL A 37 11.07 -7.59 7.95
N VAL A 38 10.91 -8.72 7.27
CA VAL A 38 11.36 -10.04 7.73
C VAL A 38 12.32 -10.65 6.73
N PHE A 39 13.25 -11.44 7.24
CA PHE A 39 14.23 -12.19 6.45
C PHE A 39 13.86 -13.67 6.53
N GLY A 40 13.77 -14.32 5.38
CA GLY A 40 13.52 -15.75 5.27
C GLY A 40 14.76 -16.57 5.55
N GLU A 41 14.57 -17.89 5.61
CA GLU A 41 15.67 -18.85 5.77
C GLU A 41 16.67 -18.70 4.60
N PRO A 42 17.99 -18.59 4.88
CA PRO A 42 18.99 -18.53 3.83
C PRO A 42 19.02 -19.83 3.03
N VAL A 43 18.90 -19.71 1.71
CA VAL A 43 19.05 -20.82 0.78
C VAL A 43 20.44 -20.75 0.16
N VAL A 44 21.27 -21.74 0.49
CA VAL A 44 22.62 -21.86 -0.06
C VAL A 44 22.58 -22.80 -1.26
N SER A 45 23.08 -22.35 -2.40
CA SER A 45 23.26 -23.17 -3.60
C SER A 45 24.62 -22.86 -4.21
N GLN A 46 25.47 -23.88 -4.32
CA GLN A 46 26.86 -23.73 -4.76
C GLN A 46 27.60 -22.69 -3.91
N ASP A 47 28.09 -21.60 -4.52
CA ASP A 47 28.79 -20.48 -3.88
C ASP A 47 27.92 -19.24 -3.68
N VAL A 48 26.60 -19.43 -3.64
CA VAL A 48 25.61 -18.35 -3.55
C VAL A 48 24.71 -18.58 -2.35
N THR A 49 24.62 -17.59 -1.48
CA THR A 49 23.61 -17.55 -0.43
C THR A 49 22.53 -16.55 -0.81
N VAL A 50 21.28 -17.00 -0.82
CA VAL A 50 20.12 -16.15 -1.09
C VAL A 50 19.30 -16.01 0.18
N ILE A 51 19.07 -14.77 0.63
CA ILE A 51 18.24 -14.46 1.80
C ILE A 51 16.97 -13.76 1.31
N PRO A 52 15.80 -14.43 1.32
CA PRO A 52 14.54 -13.80 0.93
C PRO A 52 14.18 -12.65 1.88
N VAL A 53 13.62 -11.56 1.35
CA VAL A 53 13.17 -10.39 2.12
C VAL A 53 11.71 -10.11 1.81
N ALA A 54 10.88 -10.07 2.85
CA ALA A 54 9.47 -9.75 2.75
C ALA A 54 9.07 -8.67 3.76
N ARG A 55 7.93 -8.02 3.53
CA ARG A 55 7.27 -7.14 4.47
C ARG A 55 5.98 -7.79 4.93
N ILE A 56 5.80 -7.92 6.24
CA ILE A 56 4.56 -8.41 6.84
C ILE A 56 3.84 -7.23 7.47
N GLY A 57 2.61 -6.96 7.03
CA GLY A 57 1.72 -5.98 7.63
C GLY A 57 0.47 -6.66 8.18
N PHE A 58 -0.07 -6.12 9.26
CA PHE A 58 -1.39 -6.51 9.76
C PHE A 58 -2.31 -5.31 9.65
N GLY A 59 -3.48 -5.50 9.02
CA GLY A 59 -4.43 -4.44 8.77
C GLY A 59 -5.87 -4.92 8.93
N PHE A 60 -6.70 -4.05 9.49
CA PHE A 60 -8.14 -4.23 9.50
C PHE A 60 -8.71 -3.35 8.39
N GLY A 61 -9.10 -3.94 7.26
CA GLY A 61 -9.64 -3.20 6.12
C GLY A 61 -10.54 -4.11 5.29
N GLY A 62 -11.81 -3.75 5.18
CA GLY A 62 -12.73 -4.36 4.21
C GLY A 62 -12.42 -3.84 2.81
N ASN A 63 -11.57 -4.56 2.08
CA ASN A 63 -11.39 -4.37 0.65
C ASN A 63 -12.25 -5.41 -0.08
N THR A 64 -13.30 -4.95 -0.76
CA THR A 64 -14.00 -5.72 -1.80
C THR A 64 -13.29 -5.50 -3.13
N GLY A 65 -12.46 -6.44 -3.54
CA GLY A 65 -11.90 -6.47 -4.89
C GLY A 65 -10.39 -6.26 -4.95
N GLN A 66 -9.66 -7.36 -4.88
CA GLN A 66 -8.54 -7.60 -5.79
C GLN A 66 -8.36 -9.12 -5.81
N GLU A 67 -8.40 -9.68 -7.01
CA GLU A 67 -8.24 -11.11 -7.26
C GLU A 67 -7.01 -11.64 -6.50
N ALA A 68 -7.22 -12.72 -5.76
CA ALA A 68 -6.15 -13.51 -5.19
C ALA A 68 -5.38 -14.13 -6.37
N GLY A 69 -4.33 -13.42 -6.82
CA GLY A 69 -3.27 -14.01 -7.61
C GLY A 69 -2.60 -15.10 -6.79
N ASP A 70 -2.20 -16.17 -7.46
CA ASP A 70 -1.78 -17.50 -7.00
C ASP A 70 -0.54 -17.56 -6.07
N ASP A 71 -0.22 -16.45 -5.40
CA ASP A 71 0.99 -16.26 -4.61
C ASP A 71 0.61 -16.05 -3.12
N GLY A 72 0.05 -17.09 -2.49
CA GLY A 72 0.09 -17.31 -1.03
C GLY A 72 -0.57 -16.29 -0.09
N ALA A 73 -1.23 -15.24 -0.58
CA ALA A 73 -1.88 -14.24 0.26
C ALA A 73 -3.35 -14.60 0.52
N THR A 74 -3.62 -15.29 1.63
CA THR A 74 -4.98 -15.45 2.16
C THR A 74 -5.57 -14.11 2.59
N GLY A 75 -6.30 -13.46 1.67
CA GLY A 75 -7.20 -12.35 1.99
C GLY A 75 -8.41 -12.85 2.77
N VAL A 76 -8.36 -12.76 4.10
CA VAL A 76 -9.53 -12.99 4.96
C VAL A 76 -10.30 -11.68 5.11
N LEU A 77 -11.59 -11.73 4.77
CA LEU A 77 -12.54 -10.63 4.98
C LEU A 77 -12.68 -10.38 6.49
N GLY A 78 -11.88 -9.43 7.01
CA GLY A 78 -11.83 -9.08 8.43
C GLY A 78 -10.45 -9.34 9.03
N GLY A 79 -9.63 -8.29 9.18
CA GLY A 79 -8.32 -8.36 9.84
C GLY A 79 -7.35 -9.34 9.16
N GLY A 80 -6.79 -8.94 8.02
CA GLY A 80 -5.83 -9.76 7.27
C GLY A 80 -4.38 -9.37 7.55
N GLY A 81 -3.52 -10.36 7.73
CA GLY A 81 -2.08 -10.19 7.57
C GLY A 81 -1.72 -10.24 6.09
N GLU A 82 -0.99 -9.24 5.58
CA GLU A 82 -0.42 -9.24 4.23
C GLU A 82 1.08 -9.54 4.33
N ALA A 83 1.54 -10.56 3.61
CA ALA A 83 2.96 -10.80 3.39
C ALA A 83 3.32 -10.40 1.95
N ARG A 84 4.10 -9.34 1.81
CA ARG A 84 4.51 -8.80 0.51
C ARG A 84 6.00 -9.06 0.26
N PRO A 85 6.39 -9.85 -0.75
CA PRO A 85 7.79 -10.05 -1.09
C PRO A 85 8.41 -8.74 -1.59
N LEU A 86 9.58 -8.38 -1.07
CA LEU A 86 10.32 -7.17 -1.46
C LEU A 86 11.48 -7.48 -2.40
N GLY A 87 12.11 -8.64 -2.22
CA GLY A 87 13.31 -9.01 -2.93
C GLY A 87 14.08 -10.12 -2.23
N PHE A 88 15.35 -10.25 -2.57
CA PHE A 88 16.29 -11.12 -1.87
C PHE A 88 17.68 -10.51 -1.84
N ILE A 89 18.48 -10.91 -0.86
CA ILE A 89 19.89 -10.55 -0.76
C ILE A 89 20.70 -11.72 -1.33
N GLU A 90 21.49 -11.46 -2.36
CA GLU A 90 22.45 -12.41 -2.93
C GLU A 90 23.83 -12.15 -2.33
N ILE A 91 24.43 -13.18 -1.73
CA ILE A 91 25.81 -13.17 -1.26
C ILE A 91 26.60 -14.15 -2.13
N ARG A 92 27.60 -13.65 -2.87
CA ARG A 92 28.45 -14.44 -3.76
C ARG A 92 29.89 -13.94 -3.71
N ALA A 93 30.85 -14.83 -3.47
CA ALA A 93 32.28 -14.51 -3.45
C ALA A 93 32.60 -13.26 -2.57
N GLY A 94 31.99 -13.18 -1.38
CA GLY A 94 32.16 -12.07 -0.45
C GLY A 94 31.43 -10.76 -0.82
N ARG A 95 30.72 -10.72 -1.95
CA ARG A 95 29.91 -9.56 -2.35
C ARG A 95 28.45 -9.78 -1.98
N THR A 96 27.83 -8.75 -1.40
CA THR A 96 26.41 -8.75 -1.00
C THR A 96 25.65 -7.77 -1.88
N THR A 97 24.61 -8.26 -2.58
CA THR A 97 23.78 -7.46 -3.50
C THR A 97 22.31 -7.66 -3.18
N TYR A 98 21.57 -6.57 -2.96
CA TYR A 98 20.12 -6.63 -2.83
C TYR A 98 19.44 -6.60 -4.21
N LYS A 99 18.55 -7.56 -4.48
CA LYS A 99 17.80 -7.70 -5.73
C LYS A 99 16.31 -7.51 -5.43
N PRO A 100 15.70 -6.36 -5.79
CA PRO A 100 14.28 -6.13 -5.58
C PRO A 100 13.44 -6.95 -6.56
N ILE A 101 12.35 -7.55 -6.08
CA ILE A 101 11.32 -8.16 -6.92
C ILE A 101 10.30 -7.06 -7.22
N ARG A 102 10.32 -6.54 -8.46
CA ARG A 102 9.35 -5.56 -8.95
C ARG A 102 8.62 -6.14 -10.15
N ASP A 103 7.32 -5.85 -10.23
CA ASP A 103 6.51 -6.24 -11.38
C ASP A 103 7.08 -5.63 -12.67
N PRO A 104 7.36 -6.44 -13.71
CA PRO A 104 7.87 -5.96 -15.00
C PRO A 104 6.99 -4.88 -15.62
N TRP A 105 5.67 -4.96 -15.39
CA TRP A 105 4.68 -4.00 -15.89
C TRP A 105 4.89 -2.58 -15.35
N VAL A 106 5.22 -2.43 -14.06
CA VAL A 106 5.45 -1.12 -13.44
C VAL A 106 6.70 -0.45 -14.02
N ASN A 107 7.74 -1.23 -14.29
CA ASN A 107 8.98 -0.70 -14.85
C ASN A 107 8.83 -0.26 -16.31
N THR A 108 7.88 -0.83 -17.05
CA THR A 108 7.71 -0.58 -18.49
C THR A 108 6.66 0.49 -18.77
N LEU A 109 5.50 0.48 -18.11
CA LEU A 109 4.43 1.43 -18.41
C LEU A 109 4.55 2.79 -17.70
N ALA A 110 5.16 2.83 -16.51
CA ALA A 110 5.35 4.10 -15.80
C ALA A 110 6.19 5.13 -16.58
N PRO A 111 7.35 4.77 -17.20
CA PRO A 111 8.10 5.74 -18.00
C PRO A 111 7.39 6.13 -19.31
N LEU A 112 6.62 5.22 -19.93
CA LEU A 112 5.88 5.51 -21.16
C LEU A 112 4.78 6.55 -20.95
N THR A 113 4.01 6.43 -19.87
CA THR A 113 2.93 7.39 -19.53
C THR A 113 3.50 8.74 -19.07
N GLY A 114 4.56 8.74 -18.26
CA GLY A 114 5.25 9.96 -17.84
C GLY A 114 5.89 10.72 -19.01
N GLY A 115 6.52 10.01 -19.95
CA GLY A 115 7.13 10.60 -21.14
C GLY A 115 6.12 11.24 -22.09
N LEU A 116 4.97 10.59 -22.30
CA LEU A 116 3.90 11.13 -23.17
C LEU A 116 3.31 12.44 -22.60
N LEU A 117 3.05 12.49 -21.29
CA LEU A 117 2.49 13.68 -20.64
C LEU A 117 3.48 14.85 -20.63
N ALA A 118 4.75 14.58 -20.33
CA ALA A 118 5.80 15.59 -20.38
C ALA A 118 6.01 16.13 -21.80
N GLY A 119 6.06 15.24 -22.80
CA GLY A 119 6.18 15.62 -24.21
C GLY A 119 5.00 16.47 -24.69
N ALA A 120 3.77 16.08 -24.35
CA ALA A 120 2.57 16.84 -24.69
C ALA A 120 2.55 18.24 -24.04
N ALA A 121 2.99 18.36 -22.78
CA ALA A 121 3.06 19.64 -22.08
C ALA A 121 4.08 20.60 -22.74
N ILE A 122 5.25 20.09 -23.11
CA ILE A 122 6.30 20.87 -23.81
C ILE A 122 5.81 21.30 -25.19
N ALA A 123 5.22 20.39 -25.97
CA ALA A 123 4.67 20.70 -27.29
C ALA A 123 3.57 21.77 -27.19
N ARG A 124 2.69 21.67 -26.19
CA ARG A 124 1.60 22.63 -25.96
C ARG A 124 2.12 24.00 -25.49
N TYR A 125 3.21 24.03 -24.72
CA TYR A 125 3.88 25.27 -24.32
C TYR A 125 4.52 25.99 -25.52
N LEU A 126 5.25 25.26 -26.36
CA LEU A 126 5.87 25.80 -27.58
C LEU A 126 4.82 26.29 -28.59
N ALA A 127 3.73 25.53 -28.79
CA ALA A 127 2.63 25.90 -29.68
C ALA A 127 1.82 27.13 -29.21
N ARG A 128 1.88 27.46 -27.91
CA ARG A 128 1.30 28.68 -27.35
C ARG A 128 2.23 29.89 -27.51
N ARG A 129 3.55 29.68 -27.43
CA ARG A 129 4.55 30.72 -27.63
C ARG A 129 4.65 31.16 -29.10
N ALA A 130 4.48 30.24 -30.05
CA ALA A 130 4.48 30.55 -31.47
C ALA A 130 3.21 31.28 -31.97
N ARG A 131 2.16 31.35 -31.14
CA ARG A 131 0.89 32.03 -31.45
C ARG A 131 0.76 33.42 -30.79
N ARG A 132 1.78 33.87 -30.08
CA ARG A 132 1.93 35.24 -29.56
C ARG A 132 3.00 35.94 -30.36
#